data_AF-E3EKD4-F1
#
_entry.id   AF-E3EKD4-F1
#
_cell.length_a   1.000
_cell.length_b   1.000
_cell.length_c   1.000
_cell.angle_alpha   90.00
_cell.angle_beta   90.00
_cell.angle_gamma   90.00
#
_symmetry.space_group_name_H-M   'P 1'
#
loop_
_entity.id
_entity.type
_entity.pdbx_description
1 polymer ?
#
loop_
_entity_poly.entity_id
_entity_poly.type
_entity_poly.pdbx_seq_one_letter_code
_entity_poly.pdbx_strand_id
1 'polypeptide(L)'
;MGIVQSAIQEAGNHLVNILFILLMGGSLYLLMKGLISQRKITGLFNLSKVVVKEKTNIKRFNPMFYKKLRQNLTLYYTFKSNKNRADLLYFIIIASEWGLFLAFVFSQKFLLAIIFPILIHWFANKILSLMTINIHFYIEKELPLAIKHLIKSMTKMNDLKLVMLETSNTLQEPLRSYFLELSRKMVTENYEKSLMEFAEDLNDTWIYAFTFLLLSYKEQSKKVDVIQNLSNLAEMMENENHLKEKRLTERKATVILNSCLVVFAVSGLILNLIFNKYAVEFFFNTFAGMLLLIVGVSAIMGTFIINLMLSKKTN
;
A
#
# COMPACT_ATOMS: atom_id res chain seq x y z
N MET A 1 19.48 46.16 -35.53
CA MET A 1 18.44 45.28 -34.94
C MET A 1 18.91 43.83 -34.72
N GLY A 2 19.69 43.22 -35.62
CA GLY A 2 20.15 41.82 -35.46
C GLY A 2 21.03 41.52 -34.22
N ILE A 3 21.90 42.45 -33.81
CA ILE A 3 22.80 42.27 -32.64
C ILE A 3 22.04 42.24 -31.30
N VAL A 4 20.93 42.97 -31.22
CA VAL A 4 20.08 42.99 -30.01
C VAL A 4 19.26 41.71 -29.91
N GLN A 5 18.76 41.18 -31.03
CA GLN A 5 18.07 39.89 -31.05
C GLN A 5 19.01 38.71 -30.74
N SER A 6 20.25 38.72 -31.24
CA SER A 6 21.22 37.67 -30.92
C SER A 6 21.61 37.69 -29.44
N ALA A 7 21.85 38.88 -28.86
CA ALA A 7 22.19 39.01 -27.44
C ALA A 7 21.04 38.60 -26.50
N ILE A 8 19.79 38.90 -26.86
CA ILE A 8 18.61 38.47 -26.09
C ILE A 8 18.42 36.94 -26.16
N GLN A 9 18.68 36.33 -27.32
CA GLN A 9 18.57 34.89 -27.50
C GLN A 9 19.68 34.12 -26.77
N GLU A 10 20.89 34.66 -26.76
CA GLU A 10 22.04 34.12 -26.03
C GLU A 10 21.83 34.21 -24.49
N ALA A 11 21.32 35.35 -24.01
CA ALA A 11 20.95 35.53 -22.61
C ALA A 11 19.81 34.58 -22.16
N GLY A 12 18.83 34.34 -23.03
CA GLY A 12 17.77 33.35 -22.79
C GLY A 12 18.30 31.92 -22.66
N ASN A 13 19.26 31.53 -23.52
CA ASN A 13 19.91 30.22 -23.45
C ASN A 13 20.74 30.06 -22.17
N HIS A 14 21.44 31.10 -21.72
CA HIS A 14 22.17 31.08 -20.45
C HIS A 14 21.25 30.93 -19.24
N LEU A 15 20.11 31.62 -19.22
CA LEU A 15 19.11 31.47 -18.15
C LEU A 15 18.54 30.06 -18.09
N VAL A 16 18.21 29.46 -19.24
CA VAL A 16 17.73 28.07 -19.33
C VAL A 16 18.80 27.08 -18.83
N ASN A 17 20.07 27.29 -19.18
CA ASN A 17 21.18 26.44 -18.72
C ASN A 17 21.42 26.56 -17.21
N ILE A 18 21.29 27.75 -16.63
CA ILE A 18 21.39 27.93 -15.17
C ILE A 18 20.24 27.22 -14.46
N LEU A 19 19.02 27.37 -14.97
CA LEU A 19 17.83 26.72 -14.42
C LEU A 19 17.94 25.19 -14.54
N PHE A 20 18.54 24.71 -15.63
CA PHE A 20 18.86 23.31 -15.84
C PHE A 20 19.86 22.76 -14.81
N ILE A 21 20.97 23.47 -14.58
CA ILE A 21 21.98 23.09 -13.58
C ILE A 21 21.38 23.09 -12.17
N LEU A 22 20.51 24.06 -11.86
CA LEU A 22 19.81 24.12 -10.57
C LEU A 22 18.81 22.97 -10.39
N LEU A 23 18.06 22.59 -11.44
CA LEU A 23 17.14 21.47 -11.41
C LEU A 23 17.87 20.12 -11.29
N MET A 24 18.94 19.91 -12.07
CA MET A 24 19.83 18.75 -11.95
C MET A 24 20.47 18.69 -10.56
N GLY A 25 21.02 19.79 -10.07
CA GLY A 25 21.65 19.85 -8.75
C GLY A 25 20.65 19.57 -7.63
N GLY A 26 19.44 20.15 -7.72
CA GLY A 26 18.36 19.95 -6.77
C GLY A 26 17.86 18.51 -6.76
N SER A 27 17.65 17.90 -7.93
CA SER A 27 17.23 16.51 -8.02
C SER A 27 18.32 15.56 -7.50
N LEU A 28 19.59 15.78 -7.88
CA LEU A 28 20.71 14.95 -7.47
C LEU A 28 20.97 15.05 -5.96
N TYR A 29 20.78 16.24 -5.38
CA TYR A 29 20.77 16.46 -3.94
C TYR A 29 19.63 15.70 -3.23
N LEU A 30 18.40 15.73 -3.77
CA LEU A 30 17.28 14.97 -3.22
C LEU A 30 17.52 13.46 -3.27
N LEU A 31 18.12 12.94 -4.35
CA LEU A 31 18.54 11.53 -4.45
C LEU A 31 19.58 11.18 -3.39
N MET A 32 20.67 11.95 -3.32
CA MET A 32 21.75 11.72 -2.37
C MET A 32 21.24 11.75 -0.94
N LYS A 33 20.38 12.71 -0.60
CA LYS A 33 19.73 12.79 0.70
C LYS A 33 18.80 11.60 0.96
N GLY A 34 18.06 11.15 -0.06
CA GLY A 34 17.26 9.92 -0.01
C GLY A 34 18.11 8.69 0.32
N LEU A 35 19.20 8.46 -0.41
CA LEU A 35 20.14 7.37 -0.21
C LEU A 35 20.85 7.42 1.17
N ILE A 36 21.22 8.61 1.65
CA ILE A 36 21.82 8.80 2.98
C ILE A 36 20.80 8.52 4.08
N SER A 37 19.55 8.98 3.92
CA SER A 37 18.46 8.67 4.84
C SER A 37 18.16 7.17 4.86
N GLN A 38 18.29 6.47 3.74
CA GLN A 38 18.16 5.01 3.69
C GLN A 38 19.20 4.31 4.55
N ARG A 39 20.49 4.67 4.47
CA ARG A 39 21.54 4.05 5.29
C ARG A 39 21.29 4.21 6.78
N LYS A 40 20.81 5.38 7.22
CA LYS A 40 20.48 5.62 8.63
C LYS A 40 19.29 4.78 9.10
N ILE A 41 18.26 4.64 8.27
CA ILE A 41 17.07 3.85 8.61
C ILE A 41 17.38 2.35 8.63
N THR A 42 18.13 1.84 7.65
CA THR A 42 18.56 0.42 7.63
C THR A 42 19.49 0.11 8.81
N GLY A 43 20.34 1.06 9.22
CA GLY A 43 21.15 0.96 10.43
C GLY A 43 20.33 0.92 11.73
N LEU A 44 19.22 1.66 11.79
CA LEU A 44 18.29 1.64 12.93
C LEU A 44 17.46 0.34 12.98
N PHE A 45 17.04 -0.19 11.83
CA PHE A 45 16.27 -1.44 11.77
C PHE A 45 17.09 -2.70 12.05
N ASN A 46 18.41 -2.69 11.82
CA ASN A 46 19.30 -3.77 12.28
C ASN A 46 19.53 -3.78 13.80
N LEU A 47 19.15 -2.71 14.51
CA LEU A 47 19.31 -2.59 15.95
C LEU A 47 18.01 -2.76 16.75
N SER A 48 16.83 -2.78 16.11
CA SER A 48 15.55 -2.89 16.84
C SER A 48 14.72 -4.09 16.41
N LYS A 49 14.99 -5.23 17.05
CA LYS A 49 13.99 -6.28 17.34
C LYS A 49 12.96 -5.83 18.40
N VAL A 50 12.80 -4.52 18.61
CA VAL A 50 11.96 -3.94 19.64
C VAL A 50 10.89 -3.09 18.97
N VAL A 51 9.67 -3.62 18.97
CA VAL A 51 8.37 -2.93 19.03
C VAL A 51 8.39 -1.47 18.56
N VAL A 52 7.91 -1.23 17.34
CA VAL A 52 7.56 0.13 16.90
C VAL A 52 6.21 0.49 17.53
N LYS A 53 6.24 0.93 18.80
CA LYS A 53 5.24 1.85 19.34
C LYS A 53 5.64 3.24 18.88
N GLU A 54 4.88 3.81 17.97
CA GLU A 54 5.10 5.14 17.41
C GLU A 54 4.77 6.19 18.49
N LYS A 55 5.81 6.68 19.19
CA LYS A 55 5.73 7.95 19.94
C LYS A 55 6.41 9.07 19.14
N THR A 56 5.68 10.16 19.06
CA THR A 56 5.88 11.39 18.31
C THR A 56 7.14 12.18 18.70
N ASN A 57 7.53 13.11 17.81
CA ASN A 57 8.53 14.18 17.92
C ASN A 57 9.95 13.92 17.41
N ILE A 58 10.13 14.02 16.09
CA ILE A 58 11.35 14.61 15.51
C ILE A 58 10.95 15.60 14.41
N LYS A 59 10.91 16.89 14.77
CA LYS A 59 10.86 18.02 13.83
C LYS A 59 12.23 18.20 13.17
N ARG A 60 12.47 17.56 12.04
CA ARG A 60 13.48 17.96 11.05
C ARG A 60 12.91 17.71 9.66
N PHE A 61 13.02 18.70 8.78
CA PHE A 61 12.46 18.74 7.42
C PHE A 61 12.56 17.38 6.72
N ASN A 62 11.46 16.65 6.78
CA ASN A 62 11.33 15.25 6.40
C ASN A 62 10.93 15.25 4.92
N PRO A 63 11.67 14.63 3.98
CA PRO A 63 11.18 14.48 2.62
C PRO A 63 10.02 13.48 2.65
N MET A 64 8.84 13.97 3.03
CA MET A 64 7.62 13.23 3.33
C MET A 64 7.19 12.37 2.14
N PHE A 65 7.56 12.81 0.92
CA PHE A 65 7.22 12.20 -0.37
C PHE A 65 7.79 10.79 -0.50
N TYR A 66 9.12 10.63 -0.45
CA TYR A 66 9.79 9.34 -0.61
C TYR A 66 9.68 8.42 0.60
N LYS A 67 9.53 8.98 1.81
CA LYS A 67 9.36 8.19 3.04
C LYS A 67 8.04 7.42 3.01
N LYS A 68 6.95 8.05 2.54
CA LYS A 68 5.61 7.47 2.47
C LYS A 68 5.54 6.30 1.49
N LEU A 69 6.20 6.43 0.33
CA LEU A 69 6.29 5.34 -0.66
C LEU A 69 6.95 4.09 -0.06
N ARG A 70 8.10 4.26 0.61
CA ARG A 70 8.81 3.15 1.26
C ARG A 70 7.99 2.54 2.38
N GLN A 71 7.36 3.34 3.24
CA GLN A 71 6.49 2.84 4.32
C GLN A 71 5.35 1.98 3.76
N ASN A 72 4.68 2.42 2.69
CA ASN A 72 3.61 1.66 2.06
C ASN A 72 4.11 0.37 1.41
N LEU A 73 5.29 0.38 0.76
CA LEU A 73 5.93 -0.83 0.22
C LEU A 73 6.33 -1.80 1.32
N THR A 74 6.92 -1.30 2.41
CA THR A 74 7.29 -2.13 3.56
C THR A 74 6.04 -2.77 4.14
N LEU A 75 4.97 -2.00 4.39
CA LEU A 75 3.70 -2.52 4.88
C LEU A 75 3.14 -3.60 3.95
N TYR A 76 3.10 -3.36 2.63
CA TYR A 76 2.64 -4.31 1.63
C TYR A 76 3.43 -5.63 1.67
N TYR A 77 4.75 -5.57 1.87
CA TYR A 77 5.61 -6.76 1.89
C TYR A 77 5.78 -7.43 3.26
N THR A 78 5.49 -6.75 4.38
CA THR A 78 5.41 -7.40 5.70
C THR A 78 4.38 -8.53 5.70
N PHE A 79 3.27 -8.36 4.98
CA PHE A 79 2.23 -9.37 4.86
C PHE A 79 2.51 -10.45 3.80
N LYS A 80 3.57 -10.29 2.97
CA LYS A 80 3.91 -11.19 1.86
C LYS A 80 5.27 -11.89 2.02
N SER A 81 5.84 -11.88 3.23
CA SER A 81 7.05 -12.65 3.63
C SER A 81 8.36 -12.30 2.89
N ASN A 82 8.43 -11.20 2.13
CA ASN A 82 9.62 -10.94 1.29
C ASN A 82 10.10 -9.48 1.32
N LYS A 83 10.78 -9.10 2.42
CA LYS A 83 11.30 -7.74 2.65
C LYS A 83 12.28 -7.27 1.56
N ASN A 84 13.12 -8.15 1.03
CA ASN A 84 14.08 -7.80 -0.01
C ASN A 84 13.41 -7.34 -1.33
N ARG A 85 12.18 -7.79 -1.61
CA ARG A 85 11.43 -7.34 -2.79
C ARG A 85 10.84 -5.94 -2.63
N ALA A 86 10.60 -5.48 -1.39
CA ALA A 86 10.09 -4.14 -1.11
C ALA A 86 11.11 -3.06 -1.46
N ASP A 87 12.35 -3.24 -0.98
CA ASP A 87 13.44 -2.31 -1.27
C ASP A 87 13.80 -2.34 -2.77
N LEU A 88 13.82 -3.52 -3.40
CA LEU A 88 14.05 -3.65 -4.85
C LEU A 88 13.01 -2.89 -5.68
N LEU A 89 11.71 -3.05 -5.39
CA LEU A 89 10.66 -2.32 -6.10
C LEU A 89 10.71 -0.82 -5.85
N TYR A 90 11.04 -0.41 -4.62
CA TYR A 90 11.27 1.00 -4.31
C TYR A 90 12.36 1.61 -5.21
N PHE A 91 13.49 0.91 -5.36
CA PHE A 91 14.57 1.37 -6.24
C PHE A 91 14.17 1.38 -7.71
N ILE A 92 13.40 0.39 -8.18
CA ILE A 92 12.89 0.37 -9.56
C ILE A 92 12.01 1.60 -9.83
N ILE A 93 11.08 1.93 -8.93
CA ILE A 93 10.19 3.08 -9.09
C ILE A 93 11.00 4.37 -9.18
N ILE A 94 11.93 4.60 -8.25
CA ILE A 94 12.77 5.81 -8.28
C ILE A 94 13.67 5.85 -9.52
N ALA A 95 14.27 4.72 -9.91
CA ALA A 95 15.09 4.67 -11.11
C ALA A 95 14.27 4.98 -12.36
N SER A 96 13.00 4.54 -12.43
CA SER A 96 12.10 4.85 -13.54
C SER A 96 11.71 6.32 -13.59
N GLU A 97 11.43 6.95 -12.44
CA GLU A 97 11.15 8.38 -12.32
C GLU A 97 12.35 9.21 -12.81
N TRP A 98 13.56 8.80 -12.43
CA TRP A 98 14.80 9.43 -12.86
C TRP A 98 15.11 9.23 -14.34
N GLY A 99 14.91 8.04 -14.86
CA GLY A 99 15.08 7.75 -16.28
C GLY A 99 14.15 8.63 -17.13
N LEU A 100 12.88 8.76 -16.74
CA LEU A 100 11.92 9.64 -17.40
C LEU A 100 12.27 11.12 -17.29
N PHE A 101 12.70 11.57 -16.11
CA PHE A 101 13.17 12.93 -15.90
C PHE A 101 14.31 13.27 -16.88
N LEU A 102 15.34 12.42 -16.93
CA LEU A 102 16.49 12.62 -17.80
C LEU A 102 16.10 12.58 -19.29
N ALA A 103 15.25 11.63 -19.70
CA ALA A 103 14.81 11.51 -21.09
C ALA A 103 14.08 12.78 -21.58
N PHE A 104 13.18 13.35 -20.78
CA PHE A 104 12.49 14.58 -21.14
C PHE A 104 13.40 15.81 -21.09
N VAL A 105 14.34 15.85 -20.14
CA VAL A 105 15.39 16.86 -20.08
C VAL A 105 16.23 16.88 -21.37
N PHE A 106 16.72 15.72 -21.82
CA PHE A 106 17.54 15.62 -23.04
C PHE A 106 16.76 16.02 -24.29
N SER A 107 15.44 15.80 -24.27
CA SER A 107 14.52 16.21 -25.33
C SER A 107 14.06 17.68 -25.21
N GLN A 108 14.63 18.45 -24.28
CA GLN A 108 14.28 19.84 -23.96
C GLN A 108 12.80 20.06 -23.59
N LYS A 109 12.14 19.03 -23.04
CA LYS A 109 10.73 19.04 -22.61
C LYS A 109 10.61 19.24 -21.11
N PHE A 110 11.04 20.40 -20.62
CA PHE A 110 11.15 20.68 -19.18
C PHE A 110 9.84 20.53 -18.41
N LEU A 111 8.71 20.96 -19.00
CA LEU A 111 7.39 20.83 -18.36
C LEU A 111 7.03 19.37 -18.10
N LEU A 112 7.22 18.50 -19.10
CA LEU A 112 6.99 17.06 -18.95
C LEU A 112 7.99 16.42 -18.00
N ALA A 113 9.26 16.85 -18.03
CA ALA A 113 10.31 16.37 -17.15
C ALA A 113 9.98 16.55 -15.66
N ILE A 114 9.30 17.64 -15.29
CA ILE A 114 8.91 17.89 -13.90
C ILE A 114 7.60 17.16 -13.57
N ILE A 115 6.58 17.28 -14.42
CA ILE A 115 5.22 16.83 -14.09
C ILE A 115 5.12 15.29 -14.08
N PHE A 116 5.70 14.60 -15.07
CA PHE A 116 5.53 13.15 -15.19
C PHE A 116 6.13 12.36 -14.01
N PRO A 117 7.37 12.63 -13.55
CA PRO A 117 7.93 11.95 -12.38
C PRO A 117 7.10 12.19 -11.10
N ILE A 118 6.64 13.43 -10.87
CA ILE A 118 5.79 13.76 -9.72
C ILE A 118 4.46 12.99 -9.79
N LEU A 119 3.86 12.95 -10.98
CA LEU A 119 2.60 12.25 -11.23
C LEU A 119 2.75 10.75 -11.00
N ILE A 120 3.79 10.13 -11.57
CA ILE A 120 4.09 8.70 -11.39
C ILE A 120 4.30 8.39 -9.90
N HIS A 121 5.08 9.22 -9.20
CA HIS A 121 5.33 9.04 -7.77
C HIS A 121 4.03 9.07 -6.95
N TRP A 122 3.18 10.07 -7.22
CA TRP A 122 1.90 10.22 -6.54
C TRP A 122 0.99 9.02 -6.79
N PHE A 123 0.88 8.57 -8.04
CA PHE A 123 0.09 7.40 -8.41
C PHE A 123 0.64 6.11 -7.81
N ALA A 124 1.96 5.87 -7.88
CA ALA A 124 2.61 4.70 -7.29
C ALA A 124 2.32 4.61 -5.78
N ASN A 125 2.47 5.73 -5.07
CA ASN A 125 2.18 5.78 -3.64
C ASN A 125 0.69 5.52 -3.33
N LYS A 126 -0.21 6.07 -4.15
CA LYS A 126 -1.66 5.88 -3.99
C LYS A 126 -2.08 4.44 -4.29
N ILE A 127 -1.59 3.86 -5.38
CA ILE A 127 -1.79 2.45 -5.75
C ILE A 127 -1.29 1.55 -4.61
N LEU A 128 -0.07 1.76 -4.13
CA LEU A 128 0.49 0.97 -3.03
C LEU A 128 -0.36 1.07 -1.78
N SER A 129 -0.79 2.28 -1.39
CA SER A 129 -1.68 2.45 -0.23
C SER A 129 -3.02 1.70 -0.38
N LEU A 130 -3.52 1.58 -1.61
CA LEU A 130 -4.71 0.79 -1.91
C LEU A 130 -4.40 -0.70 -1.94
N MET A 131 -3.23 -1.12 -2.41
CA MET A 131 -2.84 -2.53 -2.44
C MET A 131 -2.41 -3.07 -1.08
N THR A 132 -2.04 -2.23 -0.12
CA THR A 132 -1.74 -2.67 1.25
C THR A 132 -2.98 -3.35 1.83
N ILE A 133 -2.91 -4.67 1.98
CA ILE A 133 -3.94 -5.51 2.59
C ILE A 133 -3.98 -5.14 4.06
N ASN A 134 -5.17 -4.76 4.54
CA ASN A 134 -5.37 -4.44 5.95
C ASN A 134 -5.46 -5.75 6.75
N ILE A 135 -5.00 -5.76 8.00
CA ILE A 135 -5.11 -6.92 8.89
C ILE A 135 -6.55 -7.45 8.95
N HIS A 136 -7.54 -6.55 8.85
CA HIS A 136 -8.97 -6.87 8.78
C HIS A 136 -9.33 -7.88 7.68
N PHE A 137 -8.68 -7.84 6.51
CA PHE A 137 -8.96 -8.83 5.46
C PHE A 137 -8.55 -10.25 5.89
N TYR A 138 -7.41 -10.38 6.59
CA TYR A 138 -6.99 -11.66 7.14
C TYR A 138 -7.89 -12.10 8.29
N ILE A 139 -8.35 -11.17 9.12
CA ILE A 139 -9.32 -11.45 10.19
C ILE A 139 -10.62 -11.98 9.58
N GLU A 140 -11.24 -11.25 8.65
CA GLU A 140 -12.50 -11.65 8.04
C GLU A 140 -12.42 -13.04 7.40
N LYS A 141 -11.32 -13.32 6.69
CA LYS A 141 -11.15 -14.59 5.97
C LYS A 141 -10.78 -15.76 6.87
N GLU A 142 -9.84 -15.56 7.80
CA GLU A 142 -9.22 -16.66 8.55
C GLU A 142 -9.81 -16.84 9.96
N LEU A 143 -10.41 -15.80 10.57
CA LEU A 143 -11.02 -15.90 11.90
C LEU A 143 -12.17 -16.92 11.99
N PRO A 144 -13.07 -17.08 11.00
CA PRO A 144 -14.11 -18.11 11.06
C PRO A 144 -13.52 -19.52 11.11
N LEU A 145 -12.46 -19.77 10.34
CA LEU A 145 -11.70 -21.02 10.37
C LEU A 145 -11.01 -21.19 11.73
N ALA A 146 -10.42 -20.12 12.27
CA ALA A 146 -9.82 -20.11 13.60
C ALA A 146 -10.85 -20.51 14.66
N ILE A 147 -12.05 -19.91 14.63
CA ILE A 147 -13.12 -20.19 15.57
C ILE A 147 -13.58 -21.65 15.48
N LYS A 148 -13.76 -22.20 14.27
CA LYS A 148 -14.12 -23.61 14.08
C LYS A 148 -13.05 -24.56 14.64
N HIS A 149 -11.78 -24.27 14.39
CA HIS A 149 -10.67 -25.03 14.96
C HIS A 149 -10.58 -24.88 16.48
N LEU A 150 -10.82 -23.69 17.00
CA LEU A 150 -10.85 -23.40 18.43
C LEU A 150 -11.97 -24.18 19.12
N ILE A 151 -13.20 -24.17 18.59
CA ILE A 151 -14.32 -24.96 19.09
C ILE A 151 -13.95 -26.44 19.15
N LYS A 152 -13.39 -26.98 18.05
CA LYS A 152 -12.93 -28.37 18.00
C LYS A 152 -11.87 -28.66 19.08
N SER A 153 -10.95 -27.75 19.30
CA SER A 153 -9.89 -27.90 20.30
C SER A 153 -10.45 -27.78 21.74
N MET A 154 -11.39 -26.85 21.97
CA MET A 154 -12.11 -26.71 23.24
C MET A 154 -12.90 -27.96 23.59
N THR A 155 -13.40 -28.75 22.64
CA THR A 155 -14.05 -30.03 22.98
C THR A 155 -13.10 -31.06 23.58
N LYS A 156 -11.80 -30.98 23.24
CA LYS A 156 -10.76 -31.91 23.71
C LYS A 156 -9.99 -31.40 24.92
N MET A 157 -9.82 -30.08 25.02
CA MET A 157 -8.99 -29.41 26.02
C MET A 157 -9.81 -28.40 26.81
N ASN A 158 -9.55 -28.32 28.11
CA ASN A 158 -10.17 -27.30 28.97
C ASN A 158 -9.30 -26.05 29.11
N ASP A 159 -7.99 -26.16 28.87
CA ASP A 159 -7.05 -25.03 28.96
C ASP A 159 -7.08 -24.20 27.68
N LEU A 160 -7.62 -22.99 27.80
CA LEU A 160 -7.81 -22.06 26.69
C LEU A 160 -6.47 -21.56 26.11
N LYS A 161 -5.39 -21.55 26.90
CA LYS A 161 -4.05 -21.26 26.40
C LYS A 161 -3.60 -22.29 25.37
N LEU A 162 -3.74 -23.58 25.70
CA LEU A 162 -3.36 -24.67 24.80
C LEU A 162 -4.23 -24.70 23.56
N VAL A 163 -5.53 -24.41 23.73
CA VAL A 163 -6.48 -24.24 22.62
C VAL A 163 -6.05 -23.10 21.69
N MET A 164 -5.64 -21.94 22.21
CA MET A 164 -5.15 -20.82 21.38
C MET A 164 -3.87 -21.18 20.64
N LEU A 165 -2.94 -21.88 21.31
CA LEU A 165 -1.71 -22.34 20.70
C LEU A 165 -1.98 -23.34 19.58
N GLU A 166 -2.85 -24.33 19.79
CA GLU A 166 -3.22 -25.29 18.76
C GLU A 166 -3.92 -24.61 17.57
N THR A 167 -4.86 -23.71 17.86
CA THR A 167 -5.57 -22.92 16.83
C THR A 167 -4.59 -22.08 16.01
N SER A 168 -3.54 -21.52 16.61
CA SER A 168 -2.55 -20.73 15.89
C SER A 168 -1.84 -21.51 14.77
N ASN A 169 -1.69 -22.84 14.90
CA ASN A 169 -1.01 -23.67 13.91
C ASN A 169 -1.83 -23.88 12.63
N THR A 170 -3.13 -23.60 12.66
CA THR A 170 -4.00 -23.71 11.48
C THR A 170 -4.14 -22.40 10.72
N LEU A 171 -3.58 -21.30 11.25
CA LEU A 171 -3.71 -19.96 10.68
C LEU A 171 -2.52 -19.58 9.81
N GLN A 172 -2.78 -18.74 8.81
CA GLN A 172 -1.74 -18.11 8.01
C GLN A 172 -1.23 -16.83 8.68
N GLU A 173 -0.02 -16.41 8.30
CA GLU A 173 0.48 -15.09 8.68
C GLU A 173 -0.38 -13.99 8.03
N PRO A 174 -0.62 -12.86 8.73
CA PRO A 174 -0.08 -12.47 10.04
C PRO A 174 -0.90 -12.95 11.25
N LEU A 175 -2.12 -13.48 11.06
CA LEU A 175 -3.03 -13.79 12.17
C LEU A 175 -2.45 -14.86 13.11
N ARG A 176 -1.70 -15.81 12.54
CA ARG A 176 -0.91 -16.80 13.29
C ARG A 176 -0.01 -16.17 14.36
N SER A 177 0.75 -15.13 14.02
CA SER A 177 1.66 -14.51 14.99
C SER A 177 0.93 -13.88 16.17
N TYR A 178 -0.23 -13.26 15.92
CA TYR A 178 -1.05 -12.68 16.97
C TYR A 178 -1.66 -13.73 17.90
N PHE A 179 -2.17 -14.85 17.37
CA PHE A 179 -2.66 -15.95 18.20
C PHE A 179 -1.55 -16.63 19.01
N LEU A 180 -0.35 -16.78 18.42
CA LEU A 180 0.83 -17.28 19.14
C LEU A 180 1.23 -16.33 20.27
N GLU A 181 1.28 -15.03 20.01
CA GLU A 181 1.60 -14.03 21.02
C GLU A 181 0.57 -14.01 22.15
N LEU A 182 -0.72 -14.06 21.81
CA LEU A 182 -1.81 -14.17 22.78
C LEU A 182 -1.62 -15.40 23.68
N SER A 183 -1.37 -16.58 23.09
CA SER A 183 -1.15 -17.81 23.86
C SER A 183 0.05 -17.70 24.81
N ARG A 184 1.10 -16.94 24.44
CA ARG A 184 2.27 -16.68 25.29
C ARG A 184 1.95 -15.69 26.40
N LYS A 185 1.27 -14.59 26.10
CA LYS A 185 0.85 -13.59 27.10
C LYS A 185 -0.08 -14.19 28.16
N MET A 186 -0.99 -15.08 27.74
CA MET A 186 -1.87 -15.83 28.65
C MET A 186 -1.12 -16.73 29.66
N VAL A 187 0.17 -17.02 29.45
CA VAL A 187 1.00 -17.76 30.42
C VAL A 187 1.50 -16.86 31.53
N THR A 188 1.86 -15.63 31.18
CA THR A 188 2.61 -14.72 32.05
C THR A 188 1.72 -13.66 32.68
N GLU A 189 0.57 -13.35 32.07
CA GLU A 189 -0.31 -12.26 32.47
C GLU A 189 -1.74 -12.76 32.80
N ASN A 190 -2.55 -11.86 33.37
CA ASN A 190 -3.97 -12.14 33.55
C ASN A 190 -4.63 -12.36 32.19
N TYR A 191 -5.29 -13.51 32.06
CA TYR A 191 -6.08 -13.94 30.90
C TYR A 191 -6.97 -12.82 30.32
N GLU A 192 -7.70 -12.11 31.16
CA GLU A 192 -8.62 -11.04 30.73
C GLU A 192 -7.87 -9.89 30.08
N LYS A 193 -6.79 -9.45 30.72
CA LYS A 193 -5.90 -8.41 30.22
C LYS A 193 -5.27 -8.81 28.89
N SER A 194 -4.77 -10.04 28.77
CA SER A 194 -4.15 -10.54 27.53
C SER A 194 -5.14 -10.59 26.36
N LEU A 195 -6.38 -11.00 26.63
CA LEU A 195 -7.45 -11.04 25.65
C LEU A 195 -7.88 -9.65 25.17
N MET A 196 -8.04 -8.71 26.09
CA MET A 196 -8.38 -7.32 25.76
C MET A 196 -7.26 -6.62 25.00
N GLU A 197 -5.99 -6.80 25.41
CA GLU A 197 -4.84 -6.29 24.66
C GLU A 197 -4.81 -6.84 23.23
N PHE A 198 -5.12 -8.13 23.02
CA PHE A 198 -5.20 -8.71 21.68
C PHE A 198 -6.31 -8.08 20.82
N ALA A 199 -7.45 -7.74 21.42
CA ALA A 199 -8.53 -7.05 20.71
C ALA A 199 -8.15 -5.60 20.37
N GLU A 200 -7.47 -4.90 21.28
CA GLU A 200 -6.96 -3.55 21.05
C GLU A 200 -5.85 -3.50 19.99
N ASP A 201 -4.94 -4.49 20.01
CA ASP A 201 -3.83 -4.59 19.07
C ASP A 201 -4.31 -4.82 17.62
N LEU A 202 -5.43 -5.52 17.44
CA LEU A 202 -6.03 -5.79 16.12
C LEU A 202 -7.11 -4.77 15.72
N ASN A 203 -7.72 -4.10 16.70
CA ASN A 203 -8.75 -3.07 16.55
C ASN A 203 -9.83 -3.42 15.51
N ASP A 204 -10.45 -4.59 15.68
CA ASP A 204 -11.41 -5.16 14.75
C ASP A 204 -12.66 -5.65 15.49
N THR A 205 -13.85 -5.30 14.98
CA THR A 205 -15.13 -5.63 15.62
C THR A 205 -15.32 -7.14 15.83
N TRP A 206 -14.89 -7.96 14.88
CA TRP A 206 -14.99 -9.41 14.99
C TRP A 206 -14.06 -9.98 16.04
N ILE A 207 -12.86 -9.41 16.15
CA ILE A 207 -11.92 -9.78 17.21
C ILE A 207 -12.48 -9.37 18.57
N TYR A 208 -13.07 -8.18 18.71
CA TYR A 208 -13.73 -7.78 19.97
C TYR A 208 -14.87 -8.73 20.34
N ALA A 209 -15.73 -9.10 19.39
CA ALA A 209 -16.80 -10.06 19.62
C ALA A 209 -16.27 -11.45 20.02
N PHE A 210 -15.25 -11.94 19.30
CA PHE A 210 -14.55 -13.18 19.61
C PHE A 210 -13.96 -13.17 21.02
N THR A 211 -13.21 -12.12 21.37
CA THR A 211 -12.60 -11.93 22.69
C THR A 211 -13.65 -11.91 23.79
N PHE A 212 -14.76 -11.18 23.59
CA PHE A 212 -15.84 -11.10 24.57
C PHE A 212 -16.46 -12.48 24.86
N LEU A 213 -16.73 -13.28 23.83
CA LEU A 213 -17.25 -14.65 23.99
C LEU A 213 -16.28 -15.55 24.78
N LEU A 214 -14.98 -15.37 24.61
CA LEU A 214 -13.96 -16.12 25.33
C LEU A 214 -13.78 -15.67 26.77
N LEU A 215 -14.06 -14.40 27.09
CA LEU A 215 -14.13 -13.93 28.47
C LEU A 215 -15.33 -14.57 29.18
N SER A 216 -16.49 -14.62 28.51
CA SER A 216 -17.70 -15.26 29.05
C SER A 216 -17.51 -16.74 29.39
N TYR A 217 -16.61 -17.46 28.70
CA TYR A 217 -16.22 -18.84 29.03
C TYR A 217 -15.68 -19.00 30.45
N LYS A 218 -14.95 -18.00 30.93
CA LYS A 218 -14.31 -18.04 32.25
C LYS A 218 -15.25 -17.54 33.35
N GLU A 219 -16.13 -16.60 33.02
CA GLU A 219 -17.01 -15.91 33.96
C GLU A 219 -18.34 -16.63 34.28
N GLN A 220 -18.36 -17.98 34.30
CA GLN A 220 -19.50 -18.83 34.69
C GLN A 220 -20.53 -19.19 33.58
N SER A 221 -20.26 -18.90 32.31
CA SER A 221 -21.12 -19.43 31.22
C SER A 221 -20.87 -20.93 31.02
N LYS A 222 -21.91 -21.71 30.67
CA LYS A 222 -21.70 -23.12 30.32
C LYS A 222 -20.83 -23.18 29.07
N LYS A 223 -19.82 -24.04 29.07
CA LYS A 223 -18.93 -24.31 27.92
C LYS A 223 -19.70 -24.50 26.61
N VAL A 224 -20.86 -25.17 26.69
CA VAL A 224 -21.76 -25.41 25.57
C VAL A 224 -22.30 -24.12 24.97
N ASP A 225 -22.72 -23.16 25.81
CA ASP A 225 -23.29 -21.88 25.36
C ASP A 225 -22.23 -21.03 24.67
N VAL A 226 -21.00 -21.03 25.18
CA VAL A 226 -19.88 -20.33 24.53
C VAL A 226 -19.53 -20.96 23.19
N ILE A 227 -19.47 -22.29 23.11
CA ILE A 227 -19.23 -22.99 21.85
C ILE A 227 -20.31 -22.64 20.82
N GLN A 228 -21.58 -22.63 21.23
CA GLN A 228 -22.69 -22.26 20.35
C GLN A 228 -22.58 -20.81 19.87
N ASN A 229 -22.27 -19.88 20.76
CA ASN A 229 -22.11 -18.47 20.41
C ASN A 229 -20.93 -18.24 19.47
N LEU A 230 -19.80 -18.93 19.69
CA LEU A 230 -18.65 -18.90 18.79
C LEU A 230 -19.01 -19.49 17.42
N SER A 231 -19.78 -20.59 17.37
CA SER A 231 -20.25 -21.17 16.11
C SER A 231 -21.13 -20.18 15.34
N ASN A 232 -22.06 -19.52 16.03
CA ASN A 232 -22.92 -18.49 15.44
C ASN A 232 -22.10 -17.30 14.92
N LEU A 233 -21.07 -16.88 15.67
CA LEU A 233 -20.16 -15.80 15.23
C LEU A 233 -19.44 -16.18 13.93
N ALA A 234 -18.89 -17.40 13.86
CA ALA A 234 -18.23 -17.88 12.65
C ALA A 234 -19.19 -17.93 11.45
N GLU A 235 -20.43 -18.38 11.65
CA GLU A 235 -21.45 -18.42 10.60
C GLU A 235 -21.86 -17.01 10.14
N MET A 236 -22.05 -16.06 11.06
CA MET A 236 -22.32 -14.65 10.72
C MET A 236 -21.21 -14.05 9.86
N MET A 237 -19.94 -14.29 10.23
CA MET A 237 -18.79 -13.84 9.46
C MET A 237 -18.73 -14.49 8.07
N GLU A 238 -18.98 -15.80 7.96
CA GLU A 238 -19.00 -16.50 6.68
C GLU A 238 -20.11 -15.98 5.77
N ASN A 239 -21.30 -15.73 6.31
CA ASN A 239 -22.42 -15.14 5.58
C ASN A 239 -22.08 -13.72 5.09
N GLU A 240 -21.47 -12.88 5.94
CA GLU A 240 -21.04 -11.56 5.53
C GLU A 240 -19.97 -11.62 4.43
N ASN A 241 -18.97 -12.49 4.58
CA ASN A 241 -17.94 -12.71 3.57
C ASN A 241 -18.52 -13.15 2.23
N HIS A 242 -19.48 -14.07 2.23
CA HIS A 242 -20.17 -14.51 1.03
C HIS A 242 -20.95 -13.35 0.37
N LEU A 243 -21.63 -12.51 1.16
CA LEU A 243 -22.29 -11.31 0.66
C LEU A 243 -21.29 -10.30 0.08
N LYS A 244 -20.13 -10.09 0.72
CA LYS A 244 -19.04 -9.25 0.20
C LYS A 244 -18.51 -9.81 -1.12
N GLU A 245 -18.28 -11.11 -1.23
CA GLU A 245 -17.80 -11.77 -2.44
C GLU A 245 -18.81 -11.67 -3.59
N LYS A 246 -20.11 -11.81 -3.30
CA LYS A 246 -21.17 -11.62 -4.29
C LYS A 246 -21.18 -10.18 -4.82
N ARG A 247 -21.08 -9.17 -3.95
CA ARG A 247 -20.96 -7.75 -4.34
C ARG A 247 -19.71 -7.47 -5.16
N LEU A 248 -18.57 -8.09 -4.82
CA LEU A 248 -17.35 -7.98 -5.63
C LEU A 248 -17.55 -8.60 -7.01
N THR A 249 -18.23 -9.75 -7.08
CA THR A 249 -18.51 -10.44 -8.34
C THR A 249 -19.41 -9.63 -9.27
N GLU A 250 -20.44 -8.96 -8.74
CA GLU A 250 -21.28 -8.03 -9.51
C GLU A 250 -20.47 -6.86 -10.09
N ARG A 251 -19.44 -6.39 -9.38
CA ARG A 251 -18.54 -5.31 -9.82
C ARG A 251 -17.45 -5.76 -10.79
N LYS A 252 -17.19 -7.07 -10.93
CA LYS A 252 -16.13 -7.60 -11.83
C LYS A 252 -16.35 -7.16 -13.27
N ALA A 253 -17.59 -7.13 -13.75
CA ALA A 253 -17.92 -6.69 -15.11
C ALA A 253 -17.43 -5.25 -15.38
N THR A 254 -17.68 -4.32 -14.45
CA THR A 254 -17.21 -2.93 -14.55
C THR A 254 -15.69 -2.83 -14.52
N VAL A 255 -15.02 -3.60 -13.63
CA VAL A 255 -13.56 -3.62 -13.54
C VAL A 255 -12.94 -4.15 -14.84
N ILE A 256 -13.50 -5.22 -15.42
CA ILE A 256 -13.06 -5.80 -16.70
C ILE A 256 -13.22 -4.78 -17.83
N LEU A 257 -14.41 -4.17 -17.97
CA LEU A 257 -14.67 -3.16 -19.00
C LEU A 257 -13.69 -1.98 -18.91
N ASN A 258 -13.52 -1.42 -17.71
CA ASN A 258 -12.58 -0.32 -17.49
C ASN A 258 -11.14 -0.71 -17.82
N SER A 259 -10.74 -1.95 -17.47
CA SER A 259 -9.39 -2.44 -17.77
C SER A 259 -9.18 -2.59 -19.29
N CYS A 260 -10.17 -3.09 -20.02
CA CYS A 260 -10.12 -3.14 -21.49
C CYS A 260 -10.00 -1.73 -22.09
N LEU A 261 -10.79 -0.76 -21.62
CA LEU A 261 -10.73 0.63 -22.08
C LEU A 261 -9.35 1.25 -21.87
N VAL A 262 -8.71 0.99 -20.72
CA VAL A 262 -7.33 1.44 -20.45
C VAL A 262 -6.34 0.84 -21.46
N VAL A 263 -6.43 -0.47 -21.73
CA VAL A 263 -5.56 -1.14 -22.70
C VAL A 263 -5.74 -0.54 -24.10
N PHE A 264 -6.99 -0.32 -24.53
CA PHE A 264 -7.28 0.31 -25.82
C PHE A 264 -6.77 1.77 -25.87
N ALA A 265 -6.95 2.55 -24.81
CA ALA A 265 -6.49 3.93 -24.74
C ALA A 265 -4.96 4.04 -24.84
N VAL A 266 -4.24 3.21 -24.08
CA VAL A 266 -2.76 3.17 -24.12
C VAL A 266 -2.27 2.71 -25.49
N SER A 267 -2.85 1.63 -26.04
CA SER A 267 -2.48 1.11 -27.35
C SER A 267 -2.76 2.13 -28.45
N GLY A 268 -3.93 2.76 -28.42
CA GLY A 268 -4.30 3.82 -29.37
C GLY A 268 -3.38 5.03 -29.29
N LEU A 269 -2.98 5.44 -28.09
CA LEU A 269 -2.00 6.53 -27.91
C LEU A 269 -0.64 6.14 -28.51
N ILE A 270 -0.12 4.95 -28.22
CA ILE A 270 1.16 4.47 -28.74
C ILE A 270 1.13 4.39 -30.28
N LEU A 271 0.09 3.77 -30.84
CA LEU A 271 -0.08 3.65 -32.29
C LEU A 271 -0.18 5.03 -32.94
N ASN A 272 -0.92 5.97 -32.34
CA ASN A 272 -1.02 7.34 -32.86
C ASN A 272 0.35 8.05 -32.83
N LEU A 273 1.13 7.87 -31.77
CA LEU A 273 2.48 8.46 -31.69
C LEU A 273 3.47 7.83 -32.69
N ILE A 274 3.32 6.54 -33.03
CA ILE A 274 4.20 5.86 -34.00
C ILE A 274 3.84 6.23 -35.44
N PHE A 275 2.55 6.19 -35.79
CA PHE A 275 2.11 6.32 -37.17
C PHE A 275 1.80 7.76 -37.59
N ASN A 276 1.52 8.66 -36.64
CA ASN A 276 1.14 10.04 -36.93
C ASN A 276 2.20 11.04 -36.44
N LYS A 277 3.04 11.51 -37.37
CA LYS A 277 4.07 12.53 -37.08
C LYS A 277 3.49 13.84 -36.54
N TYR A 278 2.30 14.24 -37.01
CA TYR A 278 1.61 15.42 -36.50
C TYR A 278 1.20 15.26 -35.03
N ALA A 279 0.86 14.04 -34.60
CA ALA A 279 0.54 13.77 -33.21
C ALA A 279 1.77 13.95 -32.31
N VAL A 280 2.94 13.46 -32.73
CA VAL A 280 4.21 13.67 -32.00
C VAL A 280 4.52 15.16 -31.87
N GLU A 281 4.43 15.90 -32.97
CA GLU A 281 4.67 17.34 -32.97
C GLU A 281 3.66 18.09 -32.09
N PHE A 282 2.37 17.74 -32.18
CA PHE A 282 1.34 18.32 -31.33
C PHE A 282 1.61 18.04 -29.84
N PHE A 283 1.72 16.77 -29.44
CA PHE A 283 1.82 16.38 -28.02
C PHE A 283 3.14 16.81 -27.36
N PHE A 284 4.25 16.84 -28.08
CA PHE A 284 5.56 17.12 -27.51
C PHE A 284 6.11 18.51 -27.85
N ASN A 285 5.63 19.21 -28.89
CA ASN A 285 6.14 20.53 -29.25
C ASN A 285 5.16 21.67 -28.98
N THR A 286 3.88 21.39 -28.77
CA THR A 286 2.89 22.43 -28.42
C THR A 286 2.51 22.36 -26.94
N PHE A 287 2.33 23.53 -26.32
CA PHE A 287 1.91 23.61 -24.91
C PHE A 287 0.53 22.96 -24.67
N ALA A 288 -0.42 23.21 -25.57
CA ALA A 288 -1.76 22.61 -25.51
C ALA A 288 -1.70 21.08 -25.61
N GLY A 289 -0.90 20.54 -26.52
CA GLY A 289 -0.71 19.09 -26.65
C GLY A 289 -0.05 18.48 -25.41
N MET A 290 0.98 19.12 -24.83
CA MET A 290 1.61 18.63 -23.60
C MET A 290 0.61 18.56 -22.44
N LEU A 291 -0.26 19.57 -22.27
CA LEU A 291 -1.31 19.53 -21.25
C LEU A 291 -2.31 18.41 -21.50
N LEU A 292 -2.73 18.22 -22.75
CA LEU A 292 -3.68 17.16 -23.12
C LEU A 292 -3.08 15.76 -22.88
N LEU A 293 -1.78 15.59 -23.13
CA LEU A 293 -1.03 14.38 -22.78
C LEU A 293 -1.05 14.12 -21.27
N ILE A 294 -0.77 15.14 -20.46
CA ILE A 294 -0.78 15.03 -18.98
C ILE A 294 -2.16 14.63 -18.48
N VAL A 295 -3.21 15.31 -18.95
CA VAL A 295 -4.59 15.00 -18.56
C VAL A 295 -4.98 13.59 -18.98
N GLY A 296 -4.64 13.19 -20.21
CA GLY A 296 -4.91 11.84 -20.72
C GLY A 296 -4.24 10.74 -19.89
N VAL A 297 -2.94 10.89 -19.60
CA VAL A 297 -2.20 9.93 -18.74
C VAL A 297 -2.75 9.92 -17.31
N SER A 298 -3.11 11.09 -16.78
CA SER A 298 -3.76 11.21 -15.46
C SER A 298 -5.08 10.45 -15.41
N ALA A 299 -5.90 10.55 -16.46
CA ALA A 299 -7.19 9.88 -16.54
C ALA A 299 -7.03 8.35 -16.63
N ILE A 300 -6.06 7.86 -17.41
CA ILE A 300 -5.73 6.43 -17.50
C ILE A 300 -5.33 5.89 -16.12
N MET A 301 -4.39 6.57 -15.45
CA MET A 301 -3.93 6.18 -14.12
C MET A 301 -5.05 6.30 -13.07
N GLY A 302 -5.92 7.32 -13.18
CA GLY A 302 -7.10 7.51 -12.36
C GLY A 302 -8.10 6.36 -12.48
N THR A 303 -8.29 5.85 -13.70
CA THR A 303 -9.16 4.71 -13.98
C THR A 303 -8.61 3.44 -13.31
N PHE A 304 -7.30 3.24 -13.32
CA PHE A 304 -6.65 2.16 -12.59
C PHE A 304 -6.87 2.25 -11.07
N ILE A 305 -6.75 3.46 -10.49
CA ILE A 305 -7.08 3.70 -9.08
C ILE A 305 -8.54 3.36 -8.78
N ILE A 306 -9.48 3.82 -9.61
CA ILE A 306 -10.92 3.57 -9.43
C ILE A 306 -11.19 2.07 -9.46
N ASN A 307 -10.57 1.33 -10.38
CA ASN A 307 -10.69 -0.13 -10.45
C ASN A 307 -10.17 -0.80 -9.19
N LEU A 308 -9.01 -0.37 -8.67
CA LEU A 308 -8.49 -0.87 -7.39
C LEU A 308 -9.43 -0.53 -6.22
N MET A 309 -10.02 0.66 -6.19
CA MET A 309 -10.99 1.04 -5.17
C MET A 309 -12.26 0.20 -5.24
N LEU A 310 -12.79 -0.04 -6.44
CA LEU A 310 -13.96 -0.90 -6.65
C LEU A 310 -13.69 -2.35 -6.23
N SER A 311 -12.45 -2.82 -6.44
CA SER A 311 -11.98 -4.14 -6.00
C SER A 311 -11.73 -4.23 -4.49
N LYS A 312 -11.48 -3.11 -3.79
CA LYS A 312 -11.16 -3.09 -2.34
C LYS A 312 -12.36 -2.76 -1.46
N LYS A 313 -13.39 -2.08 -1.97
CA LYS A 313 -14.44 -1.48 -1.13
C LYS A 313 -15.46 -2.51 -0.65
N THR A 314 -15.15 -3.12 0.49
CA THR A 314 -16.08 -3.61 1.54
C THR A 314 -15.41 -3.57 2.92
N ASN A 315 -15.22 -2.35 3.45
CA ASN A 315 -15.46 -2.08 4.87
C ASN A 315 -16.71 -1.22 4.92
#